data_AF-A0A7S1AQZ9-F1
#
_entry.id   AF-A0A7S1AQZ9-F1
#
_cell.length_a   1.000
_cell.length_b   1.000
_cell.length_c   1.000
_cell.angle_alpha   90.00
_cell.angle_beta   90.00
_cell.angle_gamma   90.00
#
_symmetry.space_group_name_H-M   'P 1'
#
loop_
_entity.id
_entity.type
_entity.pdbx_description
1 polymer ?
#
loop_
_entity_poly.entity_id
_entity_poly.type
_entity_poly.pdbx_seq_one_letter_code
_entity_poly.pdbx_strand_id
1 'polypeptide(L)'
;GHQRASHLMSDEITPDGGTCRICLESGGSVCSPCACRGTLRTVHWKCLRQEFLTRSNWTNLRCSVCVEEFVGGEAVELAELALERAKSEWGVDEIGTLVAADHLGRLLSDAGQIEVAETHLRRAVKGLEA
;
A
#
# COMPACT_ATOMS: atom_id res chain seq x y z
N GLY A 1 9.19 -23.54 54.33
CA GLY A 1 10.29 -23.25 53.38
C GLY A 1 9.86 -23.73 52.00
N HIS A 2 10.11 -23.05 50.90
CA HIS A 2 10.99 -21.91 50.65
C HIS A 2 10.32 -21.04 49.56
N GLN A 3 10.33 -19.72 49.76
CA GLN A 3 10.23 -18.75 48.67
C GLN A 3 11.55 -18.71 47.90
N ARG A 4 11.46 -18.36 46.60
CA ARG A 4 12.23 -17.33 45.85
C ARG A 4 11.95 -17.56 44.35
N ALA A 5 11.29 -16.61 43.67
CA ALA A 5 11.91 -15.51 42.88
C ALA A 5 12.85 -16.10 41.80
N SER A 6 12.77 -15.79 40.50
CA SER A 6 12.50 -14.52 39.82
C SER A 6 12.93 -14.67 38.36
N HIS A 7 12.18 -14.16 37.38
CA HIS A 7 12.68 -13.45 36.18
C HIS A 7 11.48 -13.02 35.31
N LEU A 8 11.12 -11.73 35.31
CA LEU A 8 11.33 -10.76 34.22
C LEU A 8 10.48 -11.10 32.98
N MET A 9 9.38 -10.38 32.74
CA MET A 9 9.36 -9.14 31.94
C MET A 9 10.33 -9.21 30.75
N SER A 10 9.82 -9.50 29.57
CA SER A 10 9.54 -8.48 28.55
C SER A 10 9.14 -9.20 27.27
N ASP A 11 8.04 -8.76 26.67
CA ASP A 11 7.79 -8.99 25.26
C ASP A 11 9.05 -8.57 24.49
N GLU A 12 9.78 -9.53 23.93
CA GLU A 12 10.85 -9.26 22.98
C GLU A 12 10.21 -8.69 21.71
N ILE A 13 9.95 -7.39 21.74
CA ILE A 13 9.86 -6.55 20.56
C ILE A 13 11.20 -6.73 19.86
N THR A 14 11.26 -7.54 18.80
CA THR A 14 12.41 -7.57 17.90
C THR A 14 12.63 -6.13 17.41
N PRO A 15 13.74 -5.45 17.74
CA PRO A 15 13.90 -4.03 17.44
C PRO A 15 14.10 -3.73 15.95
N ASP A 16 14.37 -4.73 15.13
CA ASP A 16 14.72 -4.54 13.72
C ASP A 16 13.51 -4.79 12.81
N GLY A 17 12.52 -3.90 12.91
CA GLY A 17 11.81 -3.49 11.70
C GLY A 17 12.87 -2.93 10.76
N GLY A 18 13.30 -3.74 9.78
CA GLY A 18 14.50 -3.46 8.98
C GLY A 18 14.55 -2.05 8.40
N THR A 19 15.75 -1.57 8.04
CA THR A 19 15.95 -0.19 7.59
C THR A 19 15.03 0.18 6.43
N CYS A 20 14.27 1.26 6.60
CA CYS A 20 13.39 1.78 5.57
C CYS A 20 14.19 2.30 4.38
N ARG A 21 13.91 1.79 3.18
CA ARG A 21 14.63 2.19 1.95
C ARG A 21 14.44 3.66 1.54
N ILE A 22 13.46 4.36 2.11
CA ILE A 22 13.12 5.75 1.73
C ILE A 22 13.82 6.75 2.65
N CYS A 23 13.67 6.61 3.97
CA CYS A 23 14.30 7.53 4.94
C CYS A 23 15.63 7.05 5.49
N LEU A 24 16.02 5.79 5.23
CA LEU A 24 17.24 5.15 5.73
C LEU A 24 17.31 4.98 7.27
N GLU A 25 16.17 5.10 7.94
CA GLU A 25 16.05 4.90 9.39
C GLU A 25 15.45 3.51 9.72
N SER A 26 15.85 2.96 10.87
CA SER A 26 15.30 1.72 11.43
C SER A 26 14.19 2.01 12.44
N GLY A 27 13.41 0.97 12.79
CA GLY A 27 12.36 1.05 13.81
C GLY A 27 11.01 1.57 13.26
N GLY A 28 9.93 1.38 13.99
CA GLY A 28 8.57 1.70 13.52
C GLY A 28 7.95 0.63 12.61
N SER A 29 6.69 0.84 12.21
CA SER A 29 5.94 -0.12 11.40
C SER A 29 6.42 -0.11 9.95
N VAL A 30 7.08 -1.21 9.55
CA VAL A 30 7.55 -1.44 8.19
C VAL A 30 6.62 -2.42 7.45
N CYS A 31 6.56 -2.28 6.14
CA CYS A 31 5.88 -3.18 5.23
C CYS A 31 6.83 -3.62 4.09
N SER A 32 6.38 -4.61 3.32
CA SER A 32 7.08 -5.12 2.13
C SER A 32 6.12 -5.24 0.95
N PRO A 33 5.68 -4.12 0.37
CA PRO A 33 4.53 -4.06 -0.55
C PRO A 33 4.89 -4.53 -1.97
N CYS A 34 6.07 -5.09 -2.21
CA CYS A 34 6.51 -5.50 -3.54
C CYS A 34 7.54 -6.65 -3.46
N ALA A 35 7.89 -7.20 -4.62
CA ALA A 35 8.82 -8.33 -4.75
C ALA A 35 10.31 -7.95 -4.64
N CYS A 36 10.65 -6.73 -4.21
CA CYS A 36 12.04 -6.34 -3.93
C CYS A 36 12.69 -7.32 -2.93
N ARG A 37 14.02 -7.42 -2.99
CA ARG A 37 14.82 -8.33 -2.15
C ARG A 37 15.75 -7.56 -1.21
N GLY A 38 16.17 -8.21 -0.14
CA GLY A 38 17.07 -7.61 0.86
C GLY A 38 16.44 -6.36 1.49
N THR A 39 17.28 -5.39 1.82
CA THR A 39 16.84 -4.12 2.45
C THR A 39 15.94 -3.27 1.54
N LEU A 40 15.98 -3.47 0.22
CA LEU A 40 15.15 -2.72 -0.73
C LEU A 40 13.65 -3.08 -0.66
N ARG A 41 13.28 -4.15 0.03
CA ARG A 41 11.87 -4.52 0.20
C ARG A 41 11.20 -3.81 1.37
N THR A 42 12.01 -3.38 2.34
CA THR A 42 11.52 -2.85 3.61
C THR A 42 11.33 -1.35 3.51
N VAL A 43 10.14 -0.88 3.87
CA VAL A 43 9.79 0.54 3.87
C VAL A 43 8.83 0.83 5.00
N HIS A 44 8.89 2.00 5.62
CA HIS A 44 7.81 2.44 6.50
C HIS A 44 6.56 2.72 5.68
N TRP A 45 5.40 2.30 6.18
CA TRP A 45 4.12 2.65 5.56
C TRP A 45 3.98 4.16 5.35
N LYS A 46 4.33 4.95 6.37
CA LYS A 46 4.27 6.42 6.32
C LYS A 46 5.16 7.00 5.21
N CYS A 47 6.38 6.49 5.06
CA CYS A 47 7.31 6.95 4.03
C CYS A 47 6.84 6.56 2.63
N LEU A 48 6.32 5.34 2.45
CA LEU A 48 5.76 4.89 1.18
C LEU A 48 4.54 5.74 0.78
N ARG A 49 3.60 5.94 1.70
CA ARG A 49 2.41 6.76 1.47
C ARG A 49 2.78 8.20 1.13
N GLN A 50 3.78 8.77 1.81
CA GLN A 50 4.24 10.12 1.52
C GLN A 50 4.93 10.21 0.15
N GLU A 51 5.79 9.24 -0.19
CA GLU A 51 6.41 9.16 -1.53
C GLU A 51 5.35 9.10 -2.62
N PHE A 52 4.33 8.24 -2.46
CA PHE A 52 3.19 8.13 -3.37
C PHE A 52 2.44 9.47 -3.53
N LEU A 53 2.11 10.13 -2.43
CA LEU A 53 1.45 11.44 -2.45
C LEU A 53 2.28 12.52 -3.15
N THR A 54 3.59 12.55 -2.89
CA THR A 54 4.50 13.52 -3.50
C THR A 54 4.70 13.29 -4.99
N ARG A 55 4.58 12.06 -5.47
CA ARG A 55 4.66 11.75 -6.91
C ARG A 55 3.48 12.27 -7.70
N SER A 56 2.32 12.42 -7.07
CA SER A 56 1.07 12.89 -7.69
C SER A 56 0.72 12.17 -9.00
N ASN A 57 1.04 10.88 -9.07
CA ASN A 57 0.75 10.02 -10.21
C ASN A 57 -0.19 8.90 -9.77
N TRP A 58 -1.48 9.22 -9.71
CA TRP A 58 -2.52 8.35 -9.13
C TRP A 58 -2.77 7.07 -9.94
N THR A 59 -2.38 7.03 -11.21
CA THR A 59 -2.48 5.82 -12.02
C THR A 59 -1.27 4.90 -11.88
N ASN A 60 -0.25 5.28 -11.10
CA ASN A 60 0.98 4.52 -10.98
C ASN A 60 1.17 3.91 -9.58
N LEU A 61 0.57 2.72 -9.38
CA LEU A 61 0.69 1.93 -8.15
C LEU A 61 1.86 0.93 -8.21
N ARG A 62 3.03 1.41 -8.67
CA ARG A 62 4.22 0.57 -8.84
C ARG A 62 5.36 0.98 -7.93
N CYS A 63 6.12 -0.02 -7.52
CA CYS A 63 7.35 0.19 -6.78
C CYS A 63 8.34 1.02 -7.60
N SER A 64 8.94 2.03 -6.97
CA SER A 64 9.94 2.89 -7.57
C SER A 64 11.28 2.23 -7.91
N VAL A 65 11.50 1.04 -7.35
CA VAL A 65 12.75 0.29 -7.50
C VAL A 65 12.57 -0.85 -8.48
N CYS A 66 11.59 -1.73 -8.25
CA CYS A 66 11.39 -2.91 -9.09
C CYS A 66 10.29 -2.75 -10.15
N VAL A 67 9.57 -1.63 -10.20
CA VAL A 67 8.49 -1.30 -11.16
C VAL A 67 7.32 -2.28 -11.26
N GLU A 68 7.31 -3.30 -10.40
CA GLU A 68 6.16 -4.18 -10.16
C GLU A 68 5.06 -3.46 -9.39
N GLU A 69 3.82 -3.88 -9.62
CA GLU A 69 2.64 -3.41 -8.90
C GLU A 69 2.76 -3.70 -7.40
N PHE A 70 2.26 -2.80 -6.57
CA PHE A 70 2.18 -3.06 -5.13
C PHE A 70 1.20 -4.19 -4.85
N VAL A 71 1.45 -4.95 -3.80
CA VAL A 71 0.61 -6.07 -3.35
C VAL A 71 0.26 -5.96 -1.86
N GLY A 72 -0.78 -6.66 -1.43
CA GLY A 72 -1.21 -6.71 -0.04
C GLY A 72 -2.13 -5.56 0.37
N GLY A 73 -2.40 -5.44 1.67
CA GLY A 73 -3.32 -4.43 2.22
C GLY A 73 -2.82 -3.00 1.98
N GLU A 74 -1.51 -2.78 2.04
CA GLU A 74 -0.88 -1.50 1.74
C GLU A 74 -1.14 -1.04 0.31
N ALA A 75 -1.22 -1.98 -0.65
CA ALA A 75 -1.55 -1.65 -2.03
C ALA A 75 -3.01 -1.20 -2.18
N VAL A 76 -3.95 -1.88 -1.50
CA VAL A 76 -5.36 -1.49 -1.45
C VAL A 76 -5.50 -0.08 -0.87
N GLU A 77 -4.84 0.21 0.26
CA GLU A 77 -4.86 1.54 0.88
C GLU A 77 -4.30 2.62 -0.05
N LEU A 78 -3.21 2.35 -0.78
CA LEU A 78 -2.68 3.29 -1.77
C LEU A 78 -3.65 3.49 -2.95
N ALA A 79 -4.34 2.44 -3.39
CA ALA A 79 -5.29 2.51 -4.50
C ALA A 79 -6.56 3.27 -4.15
N GLU A 80 -7.07 3.13 -2.92
CA GLU A 80 -8.17 3.94 -2.39
C GLU A 80 -7.79 5.43 -2.38
N LEU A 81 -6.60 5.73 -1.85
CA LEU A 81 -6.05 7.08 -1.83
C LEU A 81 -5.85 7.64 -3.25
N ALA A 82 -5.37 6.81 -4.18
CA ALA A 82 -5.19 7.16 -5.58
C ALA A 82 -6.52 7.58 -6.22
N LEU A 83 -7.57 6.77 -6.02
CA LEU A 83 -8.90 7.05 -6.55
C LEU A 83 -9.50 8.32 -5.93
N GLU A 84 -9.32 8.55 -4.63
CA GLU A 84 -9.75 9.78 -3.97
C GLU A 84 -9.09 11.02 -4.59
N ARG A 85 -7.77 11.00 -4.76
CA ARG A 85 -7.02 12.11 -5.34
C ARG A 85 -7.35 12.35 -6.80
N ALA A 86 -7.45 11.29 -7.60
CA ALA A 86 -7.86 11.37 -9.00
C ALA A 86 -9.24 12.00 -9.17
N LYS A 87 -10.23 11.60 -8.35
CA LYS A 87 -11.56 12.23 -8.34
C LYS A 87 -11.51 13.71 -7.98
N SER A 88 -10.68 14.08 -7.01
CA SER A 88 -10.56 15.47 -6.56
C SER A 88 -9.83 16.37 -7.55
N GLU A 89 -8.84 15.85 -8.27
CA GLU A 89 -7.95 16.64 -9.12
C GLU A 89 -8.38 16.64 -10.58
N TRP A 90 -8.84 15.50 -11.08
CA TRP A 90 -9.18 15.32 -12.50
C TRP A 90 -10.69 15.32 -12.70
N GLY A 91 -11.43 14.72 -11.77
CA GLY A 91 -12.88 14.56 -11.86
C GLY A 91 -13.29 13.09 -11.96
N VAL A 92 -14.57 12.83 -11.75
CA VAL A 92 -15.11 11.47 -11.54
C VAL A 92 -15.12 10.60 -12.80
N ASP A 93 -15.20 11.21 -13.99
CA ASP A 93 -15.35 10.51 -15.27
C ASP A 93 -14.09 10.62 -16.15
N GLU A 94 -13.03 11.29 -15.66
CA GLU A 94 -11.76 11.36 -16.37
C GLU A 94 -11.11 9.97 -16.52
N ILE A 95 -10.46 9.73 -17.67
CA ILE A 95 -9.81 8.46 -17.99
C ILE A 95 -8.84 8.03 -16.90
N GLY A 96 -8.05 8.97 -16.35
CA GLY A 96 -7.13 8.69 -15.25
C GLY A 96 -7.83 8.21 -13.97
N THR A 97 -9.01 8.75 -13.67
CA THR A 97 -9.82 8.34 -12.51
C THR A 97 -10.43 6.95 -12.72
N LEU A 98 -10.82 6.63 -13.95
CA LEU A 98 -11.31 5.29 -14.31
C LEU A 98 -10.20 4.24 -14.22
N VAL A 99 -8.98 4.58 -14.65
CA VAL A 99 -7.80 3.71 -14.48
C VAL A 99 -7.47 3.50 -12.99
N ALA A 100 -7.53 4.54 -12.17
CA ALA A 100 -7.36 4.39 -10.73
C ALA A 100 -8.46 3.49 -10.09
N ALA A 101 -9.69 3.58 -10.58
CA ALA A 101 -10.78 2.69 -10.15
C ALA A 101 -10.54 1.24 -10.57
N ASP A 102 -10.02 0.99 -11.79
CA ASP A 102 -9.65 -0.35 -12.25
C ASP A 102 -8.59 -0.99 -11.35
N HIS A 103 -7.51 -0.26 -11.04
CA HIS A 103 -6.47 -0.77 -10.14
C HIS A 103 -7.01 -1.12 -8.76
N LEU A 104 -7.86 -0.26 -8.17
CA LEU A 104 -8.51 -0.56 -6.89
C LEU A 104 -9.39 -1.82 -6.99
N GLY A 105 -10.15 -1.94 -8.08
CA GLY A 105 -10.99 -3.11 -8.35
C GLY A 105 -10.17 -4.41 -8.41
N ARG A 106 -9.05 -4.42 -9.14
CA ARG A 106 -8.12 -5.56 -9.20
C ARG A 106 -7.57 -5.93 -7.82
N LEU A 107 -7.06 -4.95 -7.08
CA LEU A 107 -6.47 -5.17 -5.75
C LEU A 107 -7.49 -5.66 -4.72
N LEU A 108 -8.73 -5.15 -4.76
CA LEU A 108 -9.83 -5.65 -3.93
C LEU A 108 -10.22 -7.08 -4.29
N SER A 109 -10.20 -7.44 -5.57
CA SER A 109 -10.44 -8.79 -6.03
C SER A 109 -9.37 -9.76 -5.50
N ASP A 110 -8.09 -9.38 -5.59
CA ASP A 110 -6.97 -10.15 -5.03
C ASP A 110 -7.07 -10.29 -3.49
N ALA A 111 -7.64 -9.30 -2.82
CA ALA A 111 -7.94 -9.33 -1.38
C ALA A 111 -9.22 -10.11 -1.01
N GLY A 112 -9.94 -10.68 -1.99
CA GLY A 112 -11.19 -11.42 -1.79
C GLY A 112 -12.44 -10.56 -1.54
N GLN A 113 -12.35 -9.24 -1.70
CA GLN A 113 -13.46 -8.29 -1.52
C GLN A 113 -14.27 -8.12 -2.82
N ILE A 114 -14.85 -9.22 -3.30
CA ILE A 114 -15.40 -9.34 -4.66
C ILE A 114 -16.53 -8.34 -4.95
N GLU A 115 -17.45 -8.12 -4.01
CA GLU A 115 -18.59 -7.20 -4.22
C GLU A 115 -18.15 -5.74 -4.39
N VAL A 116 -17.16 -5.31 -3.59
CA VAL A 116 -16.60 -3.96 -3.67
C VAL A 116 -15.76 -3.83 -4.93
N ALA A 117 -14.94 -4.84 -5.25
CA ALA A 117 -14.15 -4.91 -6.47
C ALA A 117 -15.01 -4.75 -7.73
N GLU A 118 -16.11 -5.51 -7.82
CA GLU A 118 -17.02 -5.47 -8.95
C GLU A 118 -17.61 -4.07 -9.17
N THR A 119 -17.93 -3.35 -8.10
CA THR A 119 -18.44 -1.97 -8.19
C THR A 119 -17.43 -1.05 -8.87
N HIS A 120 -16.15 -1.16 -8.50
CA HIS A 120 -15.08 -0.35 -9.09
C HIS A 120 -14.79 -0.75 -10.55
N LEU A 121 -14.70 -2.05 -10.83
CA LEU A 121 -14.42 -2.57 -12.18
C LEU A 121 -15.55 -2.23 -13.16
N ARG A 122 -16.81 -2.42 -12.78
CA ARG A 122 -17.96 -2.08 -13.65
C ARG A 122 -17.98 -0.60 -14.01
N ARG A 123 -17.66 0.27 -13.06
CA ARG A 123 -17.54 1.70 -13.31
C ARG A 123 -16.40 2.00 -14.29
N ALA A 124 -15.23 1.42 -14.07
CA ALA A 124 -14.06 1.63 -14.94
C ALA A 124 -14.36 1.19 -16.38
N VAL A 125 -14.87 -0.03 -16.58
CA VAL A 125 -15.23 -0.57 -17.90
C VAL A 125 -16.25 0.32 -18.59
N LYS A 126 -17.37 0.64 -17.93
CA LYS A 126 -18.43 1.47 -18.52
C LYS A 126 -17.92 2.85 -18.95
N GLY A 127 -17.03 3.46 -18.18
CA GLY A 127 -16.48 4.78 -18.49
C GLY A 127 -15.43 4.76 -19.60
N LEU A 128 -14.67 3.67 -19.72
CA LEU A 128 -13.61 3.53 -20.74
C LEU A 128 -14.17 3.12 -22.12
N GLU A 129 -15.35 2.52 -22.14
CA GLU A 129 -16.07 2.14 -23.38
C GLU A 129 -16.97 3.26 -23.94
N ALA A 130 -17.16 4.35 -23.20
CA ALA A 130 -18.01 5.48 -23.57
C ALA A 130 -17.31 6.46 -24.52
#